data_AF-A0A8R2FBA0-F1
#
_entry.id   AF-A0A8R2FBA0-F1
#
_cell.length_a   1.000
_cell.length_b   1.000
_cell.length_c   1.000
_cell.angle_alpha   90.00
_cell.angle_beta   90.00
_cell.angle_gamma   90.00
#
_symmetry.space_group_name_H-M   'P 1'
#
loop_
_entity.id
_entity.type
_entity.pdbx_description
1 polymer ?
#
loop_
_entity_poly.entity_id
_entity_poly.type
_entity_poly.pdbx_seq_one_letter_code
_entity_poly.pdbx_strand_id
1 'polypeptide(L)'
;MLKLVGQGFDGCSTMSGKVNGVQTIIRKIYPTACYFHCASHKLNLVVNNQNSIPEIRNTIGTVKEIIKFFRESILRRKLIPNIPLFCETRWSEKYKCIRLFDKNFIEIKTVLEKLSISSEANTVTRNRAFQLSSATSNCTFLISLKVIAY
;
A
#
# COMPACT_ATOMS: atom_id res chain seq x y z
N MET A 1 -12.85 -42.73 11.83
CA MET A 1 -12.96 -41.27 12.05
C MET A 1 -13.05 -40.59 10.69
N LEU A 2 -14.10 -39.84 10.39
CA LEU A 2 -14.21 -39.07 9.15
C LEU A 2 -13.20 -37.91 9.20
N LYS A 3 -12.25 -37.88 8.27
CA LYS A 3 -11.29 -36.76 8.15
C LYS A 3 -12.03 -35.55 7.57
N LEU A 4 -12.19 -34.51 8.39
CA LEU A 4 -12.66 -33.21 7.94
C LEU A 4 -11.47 -32.46 7.32
N VAL A 5 -11.60 -32.11 6.04
CA VAL A 5 -10.56 -31.39 5.28
C VAL A 5 -11.19 -30.10 4.76
N GLY A 6 -10.49 -28.99 4.89
CA GLY A 6 -10.88 -27.71 4.31
C GLY A 6 -9.87 -27.27 3.25
N GLN A 7 -10.36 -26.63 2.19
CA GLN A 7 -9.53 -26.06 1.12
C GLN A 7 -9.63 -24.54 1.17
N GLY A 8 -8.53 -23.86 1.50
CA GLY A 8 -8.45 -22.40 1.50
C GLY A 8 -7.74 -21.90 0.25
N PHE A 9 -8.48 -21.32 -0.71
CA PHE A 9 -7.87 -20.71 -1.91
C PHE A 9 -8.26 -19.24 -2.09
N ASP A 10 -7.55 -18.55 -2.98
CA ASP A 10 -7.92 -17.20 -3.41
C ASP A 10 -9.16 -17.22 -4.33
N GLY A 11 -9.68 -16.02 -4.64
CA GLY A 11 -10.85 -15.84 -5.48
C GLY A 11 -10.56 -15.89 -6.98
N CYS A 12 -9.37 -16.32 -7.39
CA CYS A 12 -9.05 -16.42 -8.81
C CYS A 12 -9.95 -17.46 -9.48
N SER A 13 -10.43 -17.18 -10.69
CA SER A 13 -11.38 -18.06 -11.40
C SER A 13 -10.86 -19.49 -11.57
N THR A 14 -9.55 -19.66 -11.74
CA THR A 14 -8.89 -20.97 -11.81
C THR A 14 -8.91 -21.73 -10.49
N MET A 15 -8.95 -21.03 -9.34
CA MET A 15 -8.97 -21.63 -8.01
C MET A 15 -10.40 -21.82 -7.49
N SER A 16 -11.20 -20.75 -7.52
CA SER A 16 -12.54 -20.68 -6.96
C SER A 16 -13.66 -21.03 -7.96
N GLY A 17 -13.32 -21.31 -9.23
CA GLY A 17 -14.28 -21.59 -10.28
C GLY A 17 -15.22 -22.75 -9.95
N LYS A 18 -16.50 -22.62 -10.32
CA LYS A 18 -17.57 -23.60 -10.04
C LYS A 18 -17.60 -24.80 -11.01
N VAL A 19 -16.94 -24.68 -12.17
CA VAL A 19 -16.98 -25.70 -13.23
C VAL A 19 -15.63 -26.40 -13.34
N ASN A 20 -14.57 -25.62 -13.63
CA ASN A 20 -13.20 -26.11 -13.84
C ASN A 20 -12.20 -25.52 -12.84
N GLY A 21 -12.68 -24.97 -11.72
CA GLY A 21 -11.80 -24.47 -10.68
C GLY A 21 -11.16 -25.61 -9.88
N VAL A 22 -9.94 -25.40 -9.38
CA VAL A 22 -9.22 -26.36 -8.53
C VAL A 22 -10.09 -26.83 -7.36
N GLN A 23 -10.84 -25.92 -6.71
CA GLN A 23 -11.75 -26.29 -5.62
C GLN A 23 -12.84 -27.29 -6.07
N THR A 24 -13.36 -27.12 -7.29
CA THR A 24 -14.38 -28.01 -7.86
C THR A 24 -13.79 -29.38 -8.19
N ILE A 25 -12.60 -29.40 -8.79
CA ILE A 25 -11.90 -30.65 -9.15
C ILE A 25 -11.59 -31.46 -7.89
N ILE A 26 -11.01 -30.83 -6.86
CA ILE A 26 -10.70 -31.52 -5.60
C ILE A 26 -11.97 -31.99 -4.91
N ARG A 27 -13.04 -31.18 -4.88
CA ARG A 27 -14.31 -31.56 -4.24
C ARG A 27 -15.05 -32.69 -4.96
N LYS A 28 -14.84 -32.87 -6.27
CA LYS A 28 -15.34 -34.05 -7.01
C LYS A 28 -14.70 -35.36 -6.53
N ILE A 29 -13.41 -35.32 -6.17
CA ILE A 29 -12.66 -36.48 -5.68
C ILE A 29 -12.89 -36.67 -4.18
N TYR A 30 -12.95 -35.57 -3.42
CA TYR A 30 -13.11 -35.55 -1.97
C TYR A 30 -14.31 -34.66 -1.57
N PRO A 31 -15.53 -35.21 -1.49
CA PRO A 31 -16.75 -34.42 -1.25
C PRO A 31 -16.77 -33.65 0.08
N THR A 32 -16.03 -34.14 1.08
CA THR A 32 -15.90 -33.51 2.41
C THR A 32 -14.89 -32.36 2.44
N ALA A 33 -14.11 -32.16 1.36
CA ALA A 33 -13.14 -31.07 1.25
C ALA A 33 -13.86 -29.74 0.94
N CYS A 34 -14.38 -29.08 1.97
CA CYS A 34 -15.13 -27.83 1.79
C CYS A 34 -14.23 -26.67 1.33
N TYR A 35 -14.70 -25.90 0.35
CA TYR A 35 -14.00 -24.71 -0.12
C TYR A 35 -14.29 -23.50 0.78
N PHE A 36 -13.23 -22.79 1.15
CA PHE A 36 -13.29 -21.52 1.86
C PHE A 36 -12.48 -20.48 1.09
N HIS A 37 -13.12 -19.36 0.73
CA HIS A 37 -12.42 -18.25 0.11
C HIS A 37 -11.55 -17.55 1.17
N CYS A 38 -10.25 -17.47 0.90
CA CYS A 38 -9.24 -16.89 1.77
C CYS A 38 -9.65 -15.51 2.31
N ALA A 39 -9.78 -15.42 3.64
CA ALA A 39 -10.13 -14.19 4.34
C ALA A 39 -9.13 -13.07 4.06
N SER A 40 -7.83 -13.39 4.01
CA SER A 40 -6.77 -12.43 3.68
C SER A 40 -6.93 -11.84 2.28
N HIS A 41 -7.38 -12.65 1.31
CA HIS A 41 -7.65 -12.18 -0.04
C HIS A 41 -8.90 -11.29 -0.08
N LYS A 42 -9.98 -11.69 0.60
CA LYS A 42 -11.19 -10.85 0.73
C LYS A 42 -10.88 -9.48 1.35
N LEU A 43 -10.10 -9.47 2.43
CA LEU A 43 -9.67 -8.22 3.07
C LEU A 43 -8.89 -7.33 2.09
N ASN A 44 -7.93 -7.92 1.35
CA ASN A 44 -7.18 -7.20 0.32
C ASN A 44 -8.09 -6.60 -0.77
N LEU A 45 -9.15 -7.30 -1.19
CA LEU A 45 -10.11 -6.76 -2.16
C LEU A 45 -10.86 -5.54 -1.61
N VAL A 46 -11.34 -5.58 -0.36
CA VAL A 46 -12.02 -4.45 0.28
C VAL A 46 -11.10 -3.24 0.43
N VAL A 47 -9.85 -3.45 0.85
CA VAL A 47 -8.85 -2.39 0.97
C VAL A 47 -8.51 -1.79 -0.41
N ASN A 48 -8.39 -2.62 -1.45
CA ASN A 48 -8.15 -2.12 -2.80
C ASN A 48 -9.35 -1.38 -3.38
N ASN A 49 -10.56 -1.69 -2.94
CA ASN A 49 -11.75 -0.94 -3.32
C ASN A 49 -11.71 0.52 -2.84
N GLN A 50 -10.95 0.84 -1.78
CA GLN A 50 -10.76 2.23 -1.34
C GLN A 50 -10.07 3.10 -2.40
N ASN A 51 -9.31 2.50 -3.33
CA ASN A 51 -8.70 3.24 -4.45
C ASN A 51 -9.75 3.79 -5.44
N SER A 52 -11.03 3.41 -5.31
CA SER A 52 -12.13 4.04 -6.06
C SER A 52 -12.36 5.49 -5.63
N ILE A 53 -12.07 5.83 -4.37
CA ILE A 53 -12.19 7.18 -3.81
C ILE A 53 -11.00 8.03 -4.29
N PRO A 54 -11.21 9.10 -5.08
CA PRO A 54 -10.14 9.90 -5.66
C PRO A 54 -9.17 10.50 -4.63
N GLU A 55 -9.67 10.97 -3.50
CA GLU A 55 -8.90 11.61 -2.43
C GLU A 55 -7.92 10.62 -1.81
N ILE A 56 -8.38 9.40 -1.52
CA ILE A 56 -7.55 8.30 -1.01
C ILE A 56 -6.50 7.90 -2.04
N ARG A 57 -6.92 7.71 -3.30
CA ARG A 57 -6.03 7.33 -4.40
C ARG A 57 -4.92 8.37 -4.61
N ASN A 58 -5.28 9.65 -4.63
CA ASN A 58 -4.34 10.75 -4.79
C ASN A 58 -3.37 10.83 -3.62
N THR A 59 -3.87 10.68 -2.39
CA THR A 59 -3.04 10.65 -1.17
C THR A 59 -2.02 9.51 -1.22
N ILE A 60 -2.45 8.30 -1.59
CA ILE A 60 -1.54 7.15 -1.78
C ILE A 60 -0.51 7.44 -2.88
N GLY A 61 -0.93 8.08 -3.98
CA GLY A 61 -0.02 8.50 -5.05
C GLY A 61 1.05 9.48 -4.57
N THR A 62 0.67 10.49 -3.78
CA THR A 62 1.61 11.45 -3.19
C THR A 62 2.58 10.76 -2.22
N VAL A 63 2.10 9.85 -1.36
CA VAL A 63 2.96 9.05 -0.45
C VAL A 63 3.98 8.25 -1.25
N LYS A 64 3.56 7.57 -2.33
CA LYS A 64 4.46 6.84 -3.23
C LYS A 64 5.55 7.74 -3.82
N GLU A 65 5.18 8.90 -4.32
CA GLU A 65 6.11 9.85 -4.93
C GLU A 65 7.13 10.39 -3.92
N ILE A 66 6.71 10.63 -2.67
CA ILE A 66 7.63 11.07 -1.61
C ILE A 66 8.63 9.96 -1.27
N ILE A 67 8.16 8.72 -1.07
CA ILE A 67 9.03 7.58 -0.78
C ILE A 67 10.02 7.36 -1.93
N LYS A 68 9.55 7.45 -3.18
CA LYS A 68 10.39 7.34 -4.37
C LYS A 68 11.44 8.45 -4.41
N PHE A 69 11.03 9.70 -4.19
CA PHE A 69 11.93 10.85 -4.11
C PHE A 69 13.08 10.60 -3.14
N PHE A 70 12.81 10.20 -1.89
CA PHE A 70 13.89 9.91 -0.94
C PHE A 70 14.74 8.69 -1.34
N ARG A 71 14.15 7.67 -1.97
CA ARG A 71 14.87 6.45 -2.35
C ARG A 71 15.78 6.59 -3.57
N GLU A 72 15.46 7.50 -4.49
CA GLU A 72 16.24 7.75 -5.70
C GLU A 72 17.64 8.34 -5.44
N SER A 73 17.93 8.80 -4.23
CA SER A 73 19.28 9.25 -3.85
C SER A 73 19.70 8.63 -2.53
N ILE A 74 20.94 8.12 -2.49
CA ILE A 74 21.53 7.58 -1.26
C ILE A 74 21.63 8.66 -0.18
N LEU A 75 21.94 9.91 -0.56
CA LEU A 75 22.01 11.04 0.36
C LEU A 75 20.63 11.37 0.94
N ARG A 76 19.61 11.49 0.08
CA ARG A 76 18.23 11.78 0.53
C ARG A 76 17.68 10.66 1.41
N ARG A 77 17.97 9.40 1.09
CA ARG A 77 17.50 8.24 1.86
C ARG A 77 17.97 8.26 3.32
N LYS A 78 19.14 8.86 3.59
CA LYS A 78 19.68 8.99 4.95
C LYS A 78 19.00 10.10 5.77
N LEU A 79 18.22 10.98 5.13
CA LEU A 79 17.57 12.12 5.78
C LEU A 79 16.24 11.77 6.46
N ILE A 80 15.68 10.58 6.16
CA ILE A 80 14.45 10.11 6.75
C ILE A 80 14.61 8.66 7.23
N PRO A 81 13.77 8.17 8.16
CA PRO A 81 13.72 6.77 8.51
C PRO A 81 13.48 5.88 7.28
N ASN A 82 13.98 4.64 7.32
CA ASN A 82 13.81 3.72 6.20
C ASN A 82 12.34 3.28 6.08
N ILE A 83 11.62 3.91 5.16
CA ILE A 83 10.25 3.52 4.81
C ILE A 83 10.30 2.46 3.71
N PRO A 84 9.59 1.32 3.88
CA PRO A 84 9.51 0.31 2.83
C PRO A 84 8.85 0.88 1.58
N LEU A 85 9.23 0.38 0.40
CA LEU A 85 8.53 0.71 -0.83
C LEU A 85 7.09 0.26 -0.75
N PHE A 86 6.21 1.05 -1.35
CA PHE A 86 4.82 0.68 -1.51
C PHE A 86 4.72 -0.53 -2.44
N CYS A 87 4.27 -1.67 -1.90
CA CYS A 87 4.02 -2.87 -2.69
C CYS A 87 2.54 -2.89 -3.12
N GLU A 88 2.27 -2.97 -4.42
CA GLU A 88 0.89 -3.01 -4.93
C GLU A 88 0.20 -4.36 -4.67
N THR A 89 0.97 -5.44 -4.68
CA THR A 89 0.44 -6.81 -4.65
C THR A 89 0.34 -7.40 -3.24
N ARG A 90 1.01 -6.80 -2.24
CA ARG A 90 1.03 -7.29 -0.86
C ARG A 90 0.47 -6.25 0.11
N TRP A 91 -0.80 -6.43 0.47
CA TRP A 91 -1.55 -5.50 1.33
C TRP A 91 -0.88 -5.22 2.68
N SER A 92 -0.31 -6.25 3.31
CA SER A 92 0.35 -6.11 4.62
C SER A 92 1.54 -5.16 4.53
N GLU A 93 2.26 -5.18 3.40
CA GLU A 93 3.37 -4.27 3.13
C GLU A 93 2.88 -2.86 2.75
N LYS A 94 1.76 -2.74 2.02
CA LYS A 94 1.08 -1.45 1.76
C LYS A 94 0.67 -0.77 3.07
N TYR A 95 0.01 -1.49 3.97
CA TYR A 95 -0.41 -0.97 5.27
C TYR A 95 0.79 -0.57 6.14
N LYS A 96 1.82 -1.44 6.26
CA LYS A 96 3.05 -1.11 6.99
C LYS A 96 3.73 0.15 6.46
N CYS A 97 3.81 0.28 5.12
CA CYS A 97 4.39 1.45 4.45
C CYS A 97 3.65 2.74 4.82
N ILE A 98 2.32 2.77 4.64
CA ILE A 98 1.48 3.93 4.97
C ILE A 98 1.57 4.27 6.46
N ARG A 99 1.50 3.27 7.34
CA ARG A 99 1.56 3.46 8.79
C ARG A 99 2.92 4.01 9.24
N LEU A 100 4.02 3.52 8.67
CA LEU A 100 5.36 4.07 8.95
C LEU A 100 5.52 5.47 8.39
N PHE A 101 4.95 5.76 7.22
CA PHE A 101 4.93 7.10 6.66
C PHE A 101 4.18 8.08 7.58
N ASP A 102 2.97 7.72 8.02
CA ASP A 102 2.17 8.57 8.93
C ASP A 102 2.89 8.85 10.26
N LYS A 103 3.49 7.81 10.86
CA LYS A 103 4.27 7.95 12.10
C LYS A 103 5.42 8.95 11.99
N ASN A 104 6.07 9.01 10.83
CA ASN A 104 7.22 9.90 10.59
C ASN A 104 6.84 11.12 9.76
N PHE A 105 5.55 11.41 9.58
CA PHE A 105 5.08 12.42 8.64
C PHE A 105 5.66 13.81 8.92
N ILE A 106 5.73 14.19 10.19
CA ILE A 106 6.26 15.50 10.62
C ILE A 106 7.73 15.63 10.18
N GLU A 107 8.55 14.63 10.47
CA GLU A 107 9.97 14.62 10.10
C GLU A 107 10.15 14.68 8.57
N ILE A 108 9.41 13.85 7.84
CA ILE A 108 9.43 13.81 6.38
C ILE A 108 9.09 15.19 5.81
N LYS A 109 8.02 15.83 6.33
CA LYS A 109 7.58 17.15 5.88
C LYS A 109 8.64 18.21 6.13
N THR A 110 9.21 18.25 7.34
CA THR A 110 10.29 19.18 7.70
C THR A 110 11.51 19.01 6.80
N VAL A 111 11.87 17.76 6.46
CA VAL A 111 12.99 17.50 5.55
C VAL A 111 12.68 17.98 4.13
N LEU A 112 11.46 17.78 3.62
CA LEU A 112 11.05 18.29 2.31
C LEU A 112 11.10 19.83 2.27
N GLU A 113 10.67 20.51 3.34
CA GLU A 113 10.75 21.98 3.47
C GLU A 113 12.20 22.48 3.53
N LYS A 114 13.09 21.76 4.24
CA LYS A 114 14.52 22.10 4.24
C LYS A 114 15.15 21.94 2.85
N LEU A 115 14.83 20.85 2.15
CA LEU A 115 15.33 20.60 0.80
C LEU A 115 14.78 21.58 -0.25
N SER A 116 13.61 22.17 -0.03
CA SER A 116 13.01 23.15 -0.95
C SER A 116 13.65 24.53 -0.88
N ILE A 117 14.42 24.82 0.17
CA ILE A 117 15.09 26.12 0.37
C ILE A 117 16.62 25.97 0.33
N SER A 118 17.15 24.76 0.52
CA SER A 118 18.60 24.50 0.52
C SER A 118 19.28 24.96 -0.77
N SER A 119 20.35 25.76 -0.62
CA SER A 119 21.23 26.20 -1.70
C SER A 119 22.19 25.10 -2.18
N GLU A 120 22.38 24.05 -1.39
CA GLU A 120 23.25 22.90 -1.72
C GLU A 120 22.53 21.88 -2.61
N ALA A 121 21.19 21.88 -2.57
CA ALA A 121 20.38 21.01 -3.41
C ALA A 121 20.31 21.55 -4.85
N ASN A 122 20.42 20.66 -5.84
CA ASN A 122 20.21 21.05 -7.23
C ASN A 122 18.76 21.55 -7.47
N THR A 123 18.58 22.38 -8.49
CA THR A 123 17.29 23.01 -8.81
C THR A 123 16.14 22.02 -8.97
N VAL A 124 16.40 20.85 -9.57
CA VAL A 124 15.37 19.81 -9.77
C VAL A 124 14.90 19.24 -8.43
N THR A 125 15.84 18.92 -7.54
CA THR A 125 15.55 18.38 -6.20
C THR A 125 14.78 19.40 -5.38
N ARG A 126 15.21 20.66 -5.42
CA ARG A 126 14.59 21.77 -4.70
C ARG A 126 13.14 21.98 -5.15
N ASN A 127 12.91 22.08 -6.46
CA ASN A 127 11.57 22.26 -7.02
C ASN A 127 10.67 21.05 -6.72
N ARG A 128 11.19 19.83 -6.82
CA ARG A 128 10.41 18.63 -6.51
C ARG A 128 10.09 18.52 -5.03
N ALA A 129 11.02 18.84 -4.14
CA ALA A 129 10.79 18.89 -2.70
C ALA A 129 9.72 19.92 -2.33
N PHE A 130 9.75 21.11 -2.96
CA PHE A 130 8.72 22.13 -2.79
C PHE A 130 7.33 21.63 -3.20
N GLN A 131 7.21 21.04 -4.40
CA GLN A 131 5.95 20.49 -4.90
C GLN A 131 5.39 19.42 -3.97
N LEU A 132 6.24 18.49 -3.50
CA LEU A 132 5.84 17.42 -2.60
C LEU A 132 5.43 17.97 -1.23
N SER A 133 6.18 18.91 -0.66
CA SER A 133 5.80 19.55 0.60
C SER A 133 4.45 20.28 0.50
N SER A 134 4.25 21.06 -0.56
CA SER A 134 2.98 21.75 -0.84
C SER A 134 1.82 20.78 -0.99
N ALA A 135 2.01 19.66 -1.70
CA ALA A 135 0.98 18.63 -1.85
C ALA A 135 0.55 18.01 -0.51
N THR A 136 1.48 17.86 0.44
CA THR A 136 1.18 17.33 1.79
C THR A 136 0.55 18.35 2.74
N SER A 137 0.47 19.61 2.37
CA SER A 137 -0.08 20.68 3.22
C SER A 137 -1.60 20.87 3.06
N ASN A 138 -2.22 20.19 2.09
CA ASN A 138 -3.67 20.21 1.91
C ASN A 138 -4.40 19.44 3.03
N CYS A 139 -5.48 20.00 3.57
CA CYS A 139 -6.35 19.33 4.54
C CYS A 139 -6.89 17.98 4.03
N THR A 140 -7.22 17.88 2.73
CA THR A 140 -7.67 16.61 2.12
C THR A 140 -6.62 15.52 2.26
N PHE A 141 -5.34 15.86 2.04
CA PHE A 141 -4.23 14.92 2.19
C PHE A 141 -4.09 14.48 3.65
N LEU A 142 -4.11 15.43 4.60
CA LEU A 142 -3.92 15.14 6.02
C LEU A 142 -5.03 14.24 6.57
N ILE A 143 -6.29 14.55 6.25
CA ILE A 143 -7.44 13.73 6.65
C ILE A 143 -7.35 12.35 6.01
N SER A 144 -7.13 12.30 4.68
CA SER A 144 -7.05 11.02 3.97
C SER A 144 -5.92 10.15 4.48
N LEU A 145 -4.75 10.73 4.79
CA LEU A 145 -3.61 10.02 5.37
C LEU A 145 -3.97 9.37 6.70
N LYS A 146 -4.68 10.09 7.59
CA LYS A 146 -5.12 9.55 8.87
C LYS A 146 -6.15 8.43 8.70
N VAL A 147 -7.06 8.56 7.74
CA VAL A 147 -8.07 7.53 7.43
C VAL A 147 -7.42 6.24 6.93
N ILE A 148 -6.40 6.32 6.05
CA ILE A 148 -5.76 5.14 5.48
C ILE A 148 -4.67 4.51 6.37
N ALA A 149 -4.18 5.24 7.37
CA ALA A 149 -3.14 4.79 8.29
C ALA A 149 -3.68 4.10 9.55
N TYR A 150 -4.99 4.26 9.84
CA TYR A 150 -5.70 3.58 10.93
C TYR A 150 -5.98 2.12 10.55
#